data_AF-A0A354ZGK9-F1
#
_entry.id   AF-A0A354ZGK9-F1
#
_cell.length_a   1.000
_cell.length_b   1.000
_cell.length_c   1.000
_cell.angle_alpha   90.00
_cell.angle_beta   90.00
_cell.angle_gamma   90.00
#
_symmetry.space_group_name_H-M   'P 1'
#
loop_
_entity.id
_entity.type
_entity.pdbx_description
1 polymer ?
#
loop_
_entity_poly.entity_id
_entity_poly.type
_entity_poly.pdbx_seq_one_letter_code
_entity_poly.pdbx_strand_id
1 'polypeptide(L)'
;MDFVVPMAYTTSTREFVGQIKKAVETPPGGRALAGVGVYRMMDNPAYYIEKIESARELETPGVVLFSYDSIKDRTDYWEALASGPFNQWVAAPRMTR
;
A
#
# COMPACT_ATOMS: atom_id res chain seq x y z
N MET A 1 4.46 16.31 -12.40
CA MET A 1 4.44 15.14 -11.50
C MET A 1 3.35 14.22 -11.97
N ASP A 2 3.68 12.97 -12.29
CA ASP A 2 2.71 12.02 -12.86
C ASP A 2 1.94 11.25 -11.80
N PHE A 3 2.51 11.11 -10.61
CA PHE A 3 1.90 10.53 -9.42
C PHE A 3 2.58 11.03 -8.16
N VAL A 4 1.95 10.77 -7.01
CA VAL A 4 2.50 11.02 -5.68
C VAL A 4 2.48 9.74 -4.87
N VAL A 5 3.43 9.59 -3.94
CA VAL A 5 3.50 8.45 -3.02
C VAL A 5 3.60 9.00 -1.60
N PRO A 6 2.48 9.17 -0.88
CA PRO A 6 2.51 9.57 0.51
C PRO A 6 3.25 8.51 1.34
N MET A 7 4.21 8.94 2.16
CA MET A 7 4.94 8.08 3.08
C MET A 7 4.09 7.75 4.31
N ALA A 8 3.01 6.99 4.13
CA ALA A 8 2.07 6.61 5.18
C ALA A 8 2.62 5.48 6.06
N TYR A 9 3.83 5.66 6.59
CA TYR A 9 4.60 4.67 7.33
C TYR A 9 4.17 4.59 8.80
N THR A 10 2.87 4.45 9.04
CA THR A 10 2.28 4.23 10.36
C THR A 10 2.00 2.74 10.56
N THR A 11 2.09 2.27 11.80
CA THR A 11 1.66 0.92 12.18
C THR A 11 0.13 0.83 12.28
N SER A 12 -0.56 1.96 12.49
CA SER A 12 -2.02 2.04 12.58
C SER A 12 -2.68 2.01 11.20
N THR A 13 -3.49 0.99 10.94
CA THR A 13 -4.27 0.90 9.67
C THR A 13 -5.27 2.04 9.55
N ARG A 14 -5.86 2.51 10.66
CA ARG A 14 -6.78 3.66 10.65
C ARG A 14 -6.10 4.95 10.21
N GLU A 15 -4.91 5.23 10.74
CA GLU A 15 -4.13 6.42 10.34
C GLU A 15 -3.69 6.32 8.88
N PHE A 16 -3.25 5.13 8.46
CA PHE A 16 -2.89 4.86 7.08
C PHE A 16 -4.04 5.18 6.12
N VAL A 17 -5.25 4.65 6.39
CA VAL A 17 -6.46 4.93 5.59
C VAL A 17 -6.74 6.43 5.52
N GLY A 18 -6.66 7.15 6.64
CA GLY A 18 -6.87 8.60 6.66
C GLY A 18 -5.88 9.37 5.79
N GLN A 19 -4.60 8.98 5.81
CA GLN A 19 -3.55 9.61 5.02
C GLN A 19 -3.69 9.33 3.53
N ILE A 20 -3.96 8.07 3.16
CA ILE A 20 -4.15 7.67 1.76
C ILE A 20 -5.42 8.30 1.19
N LYS A 21 -6.54 8.26 1.92
CA LYS A 21 -7.79 8.90 1.50
C LYS A 21 -7.59 10.39 1.20
N LYS A 22 -6.92 11.11 2.09
CA LYS A 22 -6.61 12.54 1.87
C LYS A 22 -5.78 12.76 0.60
N ALA A 23 -4.82 11.87 0.31
CA ALA A 23 -4.01 11.98 -0.89
C ALA A 23 -4.79 11.69 -2.18
N VAL A 24 -5.69 10.71 -2.16
CA VAL A 24 -6.59 10.38 -3.28
C VAL A 24 -7.59 11.50 -3.55
N GLU A 25 -8.07 12.19 -2.50
CA GLU A 25 -9.05 13.28 -2.63
C GLU A 25 -8.43 14.64 -3.02
N THR A 26 -7.11 14.82 -2.83
CA THR A 26 -6.45 16.12 -3.09
C THR A 26 -5.98 16.23 -4.53
N PRO A 27 -6.43 17.21 -5.34
CA PRO A 27 -6.04 17.35 -6.74
C PRO A 27 -4.50 17.37 -6.95
N PRO A 28 -3.98 16.63 -7.95
CA PRO A 28 -4.71 15.90 -8.99
C PRO A 28 -5.21 14.49 -8.57
N GLY A 29 -5.18 14.12 -7.29
CA GLY A 29 -6.01 13.10 -6.62
C GLY A 29 -5.95 11.66 -7.12
N GLY A 30 -6.40 11.42 -8.36
CA GLY A 30 -6.42 10.12 -9.04
C GLY A 30 -5.05 9.56 -9.43
N ARG A 31 -3.97 10.07 -8.84
CA ARG A 31 -2.58 9.66 -9.11
C ARG A 31 -1.78 9.41 -7.82
N ALA A 32 -2.44 9.09 -6.71
CA ALA A 32 -1.78 8.76 -5.45
C ALA A 32 -1.57 7.24 -5.30
N LEU A 33 -0.32 6.78 -5.26
CA LEU A 33 0.01 5.40 -4.88
C LEU A 33 0.17 5.30 -3.36
N ALA A 34 -0.28 4.22 -2.75
CA ALA A 34 -0.16 4.05 -1.31
C ALA A 34 1.25 3.61 -0.90
N GLY A 35 1.97 4.45 -0.16
CA GLY A 35 3.26 4.10 0.43
C GLY A 35 3.11 3.36 1.77
N VAL A 36 3.57 2.11 1.83
CA VAL A 36 3.47 1.23 3.01
C VAL A 36 4.86 1.02 3.61
N GLY A 37 5.02 1.40 4.88
CA GLY A 37 6.27 1.27 5.63
C GLY A 37 6.42 -0.12 6.26
N VAL A 38 6.64 -1.14 5.42
CA VAL A 38 6.76 -2.56 5.81
C VAL A 38 7.79 -2.76 6.92
N TYR A 39 8.91 -2.03 6.91
CA TYR A 39 9.97 -2.10 7.94
C TYR A 39 9.48 -1.86 9.38
N ARG A 40 8.31 -1.23 9.57
CA ARG A 40 7.69 -1.00 10.88
C ARG A 40 6.77 -2.13 11.35
N MET A 41 6.57 -3.16 10.53
CA MET A 41 5.61 -4.26 10.75
C MET A 41 6.30 -5.60 10.47
N MET A 42 7.47 -5.81 11.10
CA MET A 42 8.32 -7.00 10.90
C MET A 42 7.92 -8.23 11.73
N ASP A 43 6.98 -8.05 12.66
CA ASP A 43 6.51 -9.10 13.57
C ASP A 43 5.49 -10.03 12.90
N ASN A 44 4.66 -9.51 11.99
CA ASN A 44 3.60 -10.28 11.34
C ASN A 44 3.27 -9.73 9.95
N PRO A 45 3.41 -10.55 8.88
CA PRO A 45 3.06 -10.16 7.53
C PRO A 45 1.64 -9.66 7.32
N ALA A 46 0.69 -10.15 8.14
CA ALA A 46 -0.71 -9.76 8.05
C ALA A 46 -0.92 -8.24 8.20
N TYR A 47 -0.06 -7.54 8.94
CA TYR A 47 -0.21 -6.11 9.20
C TYR A 47 0.03 -5.21 7.98
N TYR A 48 0.96 -5.58 7.09
CA TYR A 48 1.14 -4.82 5.84
C TYR A 48 0.16 -5.29 4.77
N ILE A 49 -0.27 -6.56 4.78
CA ILE A 49 -1.33 -7.07 3.89
C ILE A 49 -2.62 -6.30 4.14
N GLU A 50 -3.02 -6.12 5.40
CA GLU A 50 -4.21 -5.33 5.77
C GLU A 50 -4.19 -3.93 5.13
N LYS A 51 -3.02 -3.27 5.11
CA LYS A 51 -2.85 -1.95 4.49
C LYS A 51 -2.92 -1.99 2.97
N ILE A 52 -2.41 -3.04 2.33
CA ILE A 52 -2.53 -3.23 0.87
C ILE A 52 -4.01 -3.40 0.50
N GLU A 53 -4.76 -4.19 1.27
CA GLU A 53 -6.20 -4.35 1.04
C GLU A 53 -6.97 -3.05 1.30
N SER A 54 -6.67 -2.32 2.38
CA SER A 54 -7.24 -0.98 2.59
C SER A 54 -6.91 0.01 1.46
N ALA A 55 -5.71 -0.06 0.87
CA ALA A 55 -5.35 0.78 -0.27
C ALA A 55 -6.15 0.42 -1.54
N ARG A 56 -6.54 -0.85 -1.70
CA ARG A 56 -7.44 -1.30 -2.78
C ARG A 56 -8.85 -0.79 -2.60
N GLU A 57 -9.38 -0.85 -1.37
CA GLU A 57 -10.70 -0.30 -1.04
C GLU A 57 -10.79 1.21 -1.30
N LEU A 58 -9.65 1.92 -1.20
CA LEU A 58 -9.51 3.33 -1.54
C LEU A 58 -9.22 3.60 -3.02
N GLU A 59 -9.30 2.58 -3.88
CA GLU A 59 -9.10 2.66 -5.33
C GLU A 59 -7.75 3.29 -5.74
N THR A 60 -6.70 3.07 -4.94
CA THR A 60 -5.35 3.53 -5.33
C THR A 60 -4.85 2.73 -6.54
N PRO A 61 -4.22 3.37 -7.54
CA PRO A 61 -3.68 2.68 -8.74
C PRO A 61 -2.52 1.72 -8.44
N GLY A 62 -2.01 1.70 -7.21
CA GLY A 62 -0.96 0.78 -6.79
C GLY A 62 -0.41 1.11 -5.42
N VAL A 63 0.53 0.27 -4.98
CA VAL A 63 1.20 0.37 -3.68
C VAL A 63 2.72 0.40 -3.85
N VAL A 64 3.41 1.06 -2.94
CA VAL A 64 4.88 1.09 -2.85
C VAL A 64 5.28 0.57 -1.47
N LEU A 65 6.03 -0.52 -1.45
CA LEU A 65 6.51 -1.13 -0.21
C LEU A 65 7.89 -0.56 0.14
N PHE A 66 8.02 0.01 1.34
CA PHE A 66 9.28 0.53 1.86
C PHE A 66 9.65 -0.15 3.19
N SER A 67 10.87 -0.65 3.40
CA SER A 67 12.00 -0.73 2.47
C SER A 67 12.24 -2.18 2.02
N TYR A 68 12.75 -2.33 0.80
CA TYR A 68 13.17 -3.63 0.24
C TYR A 68 14.18 -4.34 1.14
N ASP A 69 15.18 -3.62 1.66
CA ASP A 69 16.22 -4.20 2.52
C ASP A 69 15.68 -4.85 3.79
N SER A 70 14.52 -4.40 4.28
CA SER A 70 13.88 -4.99 5.46
C SER A 70 13.25 -6.36 5.19
N ILE A 71 12.90 -6.65 3.93
CA ILE A 71 12.18 -7.88 3.55
C ILE A 71 12.95 -8.78 2.59
N LYS A 72 14.06 -8.33 2.00
CA LYS A 72 14.78 -9.08 0.94
C LYS A 72 15.19 -10.50 1.35
N ASP A 73 15.51 -10.72 2.62
CA ASP A 73 15.92 -12.03 3.16
C ASP A 73 14.79 -12.73 3.95
N ARG A 74 13.55 -12.20 3.91
CA ARG A 74 12.37 -12.72 4.63
C ARG A 74 11.46 -13.51 3.69
N THR A 75 11.74 -14.80 3.50
CA THR A 75 10.95 -15.67 2.63
C THR A 75 9.46 -15.68 3.02
N ASP A 76 9.17 -15.68 4.32
CA ASP A 76 7.81 -15.63 4.86
C ASP A 76 7.04 -14.37 4.40
N TYR A 77 7.72 -13.24 4.21
CA TYR A 77 7.11 -11.99 3.73
C TYR A 77 6.82 -12.07 2.23
N TRP A 78 7.74 -12.61 1.44
CA TRP A 78 7.54 -12.79 0.00
C TRP A 78 6.44 -13.82 -0.29
N GLU A 79 6.39 -14.92 0.44
CA GLU A 79 5.32 -15.92 0.34
C GLU A 79 3.96 -15.30 0.72
N ALA A 80 3.90 -14.51 1.79
CA ALA A 80 2.67 -13.83 2.18
C ALA A 80 2.20 -12.80 1.12
N LEU A 81 3.12 -12.09 0.45
CA LEU A 81 2.79 -11.21 -0.67
C LEU A 81 2.27 -11.97 -1.89
N ALA A 82 2.94 -13.07 -2.25
CA ALA A 82 2.63 -13.87 -3.43
C ALA A 82 1.34 -14.68 -3.27
N SER A 83 1.07 -15.21 -2.08
CA SER A 83 -0.13 -16.00 -1.77
C SER A 83 -1.32 -15.13 -1.34
N GLY A 84 -1.06 -13.91 -0.86
CA GLY A 84 -2.08 -12.96 -0.40
C GLY A 84 -2.45 -11.95 -1.50
N PRO A 85 -2.13 -10.66 -1.32
CA PRO A 85 -2.70 -9.60 -2.15
C PRO A 85 -2.37 -9.78 -3.63
N PHE A 86 -1.19 -10.28 -4.01
CA PHE A 86 -0.77 -10.34 -5.41
C PHE A 86 -0.99 -11.68 -6.10
N ASN A 87 -1.79 -12.58 -5.51
CA ASN A 87 -2.07 -13.89 -6.10
C ASN A 87 -3.01 -13.84 -7.33
N GLN A 88 -3.66 -12.70 -7.56
CA GLN A 88 -4.62 -12.50 -8.64
C GLN A 88 -4.56 -11.06 -9.16
N TRP A 89 -4.95 -10.90 -10.42
CA TRP A 89 -5.15 -9.58 -11.02
C TRP A 89 -6.40 -8.93 -10.43
N VAL A 90 -6.29 -7.66 -10.05
CA VAL A 90 -7.44 -6.83 -9.62
C VAL A 90 -7.85 -5.90 -10.75
N ALA A 91 -9.13 -5.52 -10.77
CA ALA A 91 -9.63 -4.53 -11.71
C ALA A 91 -8.88 -3.20 -11.53
N ALA A 92 -8.50 -2.56 -12.64
CA ALA A 92 -7.85 -1.26 -12.59
C ALA A 92 -8.82 -0.22 -11.98
N PRO A 93 -8.38 0.60 -11.01
CA PRO A 93 -9.22 1.63 -10.43
C PRO A 93 -9.56 2.70 -11.46
N ARG A 94 -10.72 3.34 -11.30
CA ARG A 94 -11.15 4.42 -12.19
C ARG A 94 -10.31 5.66 -11.94
N MET A 95 -9.40 5.94 -12.87
CA MET A 95 -8.67 7.21 -12.85
C MET A 95 -9.62 8.36 -13.23
N THR A 96 -10.03 9.15 -12.23
CA THR A 96 -10.69 10.43 -12.48
C THR A 96 -9.66 11.41 -13.06
N ARG A 97 -10.01 11.99 -14.22
CA ARG A 97 -9.16 12.91 -14.98
C ARG A 97 -9.07 14.28 -14.32
#